data_AF-A0A940R369-F1
#
_entry.id   AF-A0A940R369-F1
#
_cell.length_a   1.000
_cell.length_b   1.000
_cell.length_c   1.000
_cell.angle_alpha   90.00
_cell.angle_beta   90.00
_cell.angle_gamma   90.00
#
_symmetry.space_group_name_H-M   'P 1'
#
loop_
_entity.id
_entity.type
_entity.pdbx_description
1 polymer ?
#
loop_
_entity_poly.entity_id
_entity_poly.type
_entity_poly.pdbx_seq_one_letter_code
_entity_poly.pdbx_strand_id
1 'polypeptide(L)' 'MMLKPKDRAPDFDLLDQDDKKVSLSDFRGRKLLLFFYPKAGTSG' A
#
# COMPACT_ATOMS: atom_id res chain seq x y z
N MET A 1 7.93 9.96 -10.88
CA MET A 1 6.64 10.52 -11.36
C MET A 1 5.77 10.78 -10.12
N MET A 2 5.01 11.88 -10.06
CA MET A 2 4.19 12.23 -8.90
C MET A 2 2.73 11.88 -9.16
N LEU A 3 2.09 11.14 -8.24
CA LEU A 3 0.69 10.73 -8.36
C LEU A 3 -0.26 11.92 -8.19
N LYS A 4 -1.35 11.92 -8.96
CA LYS A 4 -2.42 12.90 -8.93
C LYS A 4 -3.78 12.22 -8.76
N PRO A 5 -4.82 12.96 -8.31
CA PRO A 5 -6.17 12.41 -8.27
C PRO A 5 -6.59 11.84 -9.64
N LYS A 6 -7.28 10.70 -9.60
CA LYS A 6 -7.72 9.89 -10.77
C LYS A 6 -6.62 9.09 -11.49
N ASP A 7 -5.36 9.24 -11.12
CA ASP A 7 -4.33 8.32 -11.61
C ASP A 7 -4.63 6.90 -11.12
N ARG A 8 -4.33 5.90 -11.95
CA ARG A 8 -4.34 4.51 -11.49
C ARG A 8 -3.22 4.33 -10.48
N ALA A 9 -3.51 3.64 -9.37
CA ALA A 9 -2.49 3.26 -8.41
C ALA A 9 -1.41 2.42 -9.15
N PRO A 10 -0.11 2.73 -8.96
CA PRO A 10 0.96 1.88 -9.46
C PRO A 10 0.86 0.48 -8.86
N ASP A 11 1.23 -0.53 -9.63
CA ASP A 11 1.37 -1.88 -9.09
C ASP A 11 2.44 -1.88 -7.99
N PHE A 12 2.17 -2.66 -6.94
CA PHE A 12 3.14 -2.96 -5.91
C PHE A 12 3.13 -4.47 -5.65
N ASP A 13 4.26 -4.95 -5.18
CA ASP A 13 4.48 -6.31 -4.76
C ASP A 13 5.53 -6.29 -3.64
N LEU A 14 5.07 -6.35 -2.40
CA LEU A 14 5.86 -6.10 -1.19
C LEU A 14 5.62 -7.21 -0.16
N LEU A 15 6.56 -7.38 0.75
CA LEU A 15 6.37 -8.24 1.93
C LEU A 15 5.60 -7.47 3.01
N ASP A 16 4.67 -8.14 3.67
CA ASP A 16 4.04 -7.67 4.90
C ASP A 16 4.90 -7.98 6.14
N GLN A 17 4.37 -7.73 7.34
CA GLN A 17 5.10 -7.95 8.60
C GLN A 17 5.40 -9.43 8.90
N ASP A 18 4.78 -10.35 8.18
CA ASP A 18 4.92 -11.80 8.36
C ASP A 18 5.66 -12.45 7.17
N ASP A 19 6.43 -11.64 6.42
CA ASP A 19 7.15 -12.04 5.20
C ASP A 19 6.25 -12.64 4.10
N LYS A 20 4.95 -12.34 4.14
CA LYS A 20 4.03 -12.75 3.10
C LYS A 20 4.00 -11.71 1.99
N LYS A 21 4.09 -12.18 0.76
CA LYS A 21 3.97 -11.36 -0.42
C LYS A 21 2.52 -10.84 -0.58
N VAL A 22 2.38 -9.53 -0.75
CA VAL A 22 1.11 -8.82 -0.94
C VAL A 22 1.23 -7.91 -2.16
N SER A 23 0.27 -8.04 -3.08
CA SER A 23 0.22 -7.27 -4.32
C SER A 23 -1.06 -6.44 -4.45
N LEU A 24 -1.01 -5.35 -5.23
CA LEU A 24 -2.22 -4.53 -5.52
C LEU A 24 -3.36 -5.38 -6.11
N SER A 25 -3.02 -6.36 -6.95
CA SER A 25 -3.97 -7.28 -7.59
C SER A 25 -4.80 -8.09 -6.60
N ASP A 26 -4.28 -8.36 -5.41
CA ASP A 26 -4.97 -9.16 -4.39
C ASP A 26 -6.23 -8.46 -3.89
N PHE A 27 -6.34 -7.14 -4.09
CA PHE A 27 -7.45 -6.31 -3.61
C PHE A 27 -8.47 -5.94 -4.69
N ARG A 28 -8.42 -6.56 -5.88
CA ARG A 28 -9.40 -6.30 -6.95
C ARG A 28 -10.84 -6.43 -6.47
N GLY A 29 -11.70 -5.51 -6.91
CA GLY A 29 -13.11 -5.45 -6.53
C GLY A 29 -13.39 -4.85 -5.15
N ARG A 30 -12.37 -4.40 -4.41
CA ARG A 30 -12.50 -3.78 -3.09
C ARG A 30 -12.00 -2.34 -3.11
N LYS A 31 -12.57 -1.49 -2.25
CA LYS A 31 -11.99 -0.16 -1.96
C LYS A 31 -10.78 -0.36 -1.05
N LEU A 32 -9.67 0.29 -1.37
CA LEU A 32 -8.40 0.18 -0.66
C LEU A 32 -7.89 1.57 -0.27
N LEU A 33 -7.38 1.71 0.94
CA LEU A 33 -6.73 2.91 1.46
C LEU A 33 -5.30 2.54 1.87
N LEU A 34 -4.30 3.17 1.26
CA LEU A 34 -2.90 3.04 1.68
C LEU A 34 -2.56 4.21 2.61
N PHE A 35 -1.97 3.88 3.76
CA PHE A 35 -1.55 4.84 4.76
C PHE A 35 -0.09 4.58 5.13
N PHE A 36 0.71 5.65 5.18
CA PHE A 36 2.13 5.59 5.51
C PHE A 36 2.38 6.36 6.80
N TYR A 37 3.23 5.81 7.66
CA TYR A 37 3.70 6.46 8.87
C TYR A 37 5.25 6.40 8.93
N PRO A 38 5.93 7.35 9.60
CA PRO A 38 7.39 7.43 9.54
C PRO A 38 8.12 6.27 10.24
N LYS A 39 7.60 5.82 11.39
CA LYS A 39 8.22 4.78 12.20
C LYS A 39 7.18 4.04 13.06
N ALA A 40 7.33 2.72 13.17
CA ALA A 40 6.49 1.89 14.03
C ALA A 40 6.97 1.97 15.49
N GLY A 41 6.05 1.80 16.44
CA GLY A 41 6.40 1.68 17.87
C GLY A 41 6.82 2.99 18.55
N THR A 42 6.53 4.14 17.94
CA THR A 42 6.69 5.46 18.56
C THR A 42 5.33 6.02 18.99
N SER A 43 5.30 6.93 19.97
CA SER A 43 4.06 7.52 20.49
C SER A 43 3.22 8.26 19.44
N GLY A 44 3.85 8.64 18.31
CA GLY A 44 3.31 9.67 17.43
C GLY A 44 3.67 11.04 17.95
#